data_AF-A0A0C4DIV9-F1
#
_entry.id   AF-A0A0C4DIV9-F1
#
_cell.length_a   1.000
_cell.length_b   1.000
_cell.length_c   1.000
_cell.angle_alpha   90.00
_cell.angle_beta   90.00
_cell.angle_gamma   90.00
#
_symmetry.space_group_name_H-M   'P 1'
#
loop_
_entity.id
_entity.type
_entity.pdbx_description
1 polymer ?
#
loop_
_entity_poly.entity_id
_entity_poly.type
_entity_poly.pdbx_seq_one_letter_code
_entity_poly.pdbx_strand_id
1 'polypeptide(L)'
;MQHVAGDGVCNFILHKTIGTHLAAITKGLGLRTFPITPLDRSSVVEGEQGVVLEDFPDWKLTETSSTFLNPTDYEAAEVRSVEHGIFSISAEKLSFLKNHVLKGATNTKLSTTEAVCAFLWRHVVLARQIDHHKYPEAKLSITVDARERMENPPLPSNYWGNFAEPNAVARASVARLQNEEDGGKVYVELATSVKRAIAAVNNKAVRRLVGILNQMPKSTSLTWNVDRYPGPDMLIVCLQAHRYNDIYFGRDLGYPSAFRVTVGDTEGKPDGRCIILPPRHAEGHGLELILQYDSCTLERLESNPEFSKFFVRRN
;
A
#
# COMPACT_ATOMS: atom_id res chain seq x y z
N MET A 1 8.38 8.15 -13.43
CA MET A 1 7.36 9.20 -13.21
C MET A 1 7.57 9.79 -11.84
N GLN A 2 7.66 11.11 -11.70
CA GLN A 2 7.83 11.75 -10.39
C GLN A 2 6.51 11.71 -9.61
N HIS A 3 6.55 11.25 -8.34
CA HIS A 3 5.35 11.06 -7.52
C HIS A 3 4.61 12.38 -7.24
N VAL A 4 5.30 13.53 -7.28
CA VAL A 4 4.65 14.86 -7.18
C VAL A 4 3.67 15.10 -8.34
N ALA A 5 3.93 14.52 -9.51
CA ALA A 5 3.10 14.72 -10.69
C ALA A 5 1.88 13.79 -10.74
N GLY A 6 1.91 12.61 -10.11
CA GLY A 6 0.79 11.67 -10.10
C GLY A 6 1.10 10.39 -9.33
N ASP A 7 0.04 9.70 -8.93
CA ASP A 7 0.09 8.46 -8.15
C ASP A 7 0.24 7.21 -9.04
N GLY A 8 0.12 6.02 -8.43
CA GLY A 8 0.19 4.72 -9.11
C GLY A 8 -0.82 4.56 -10.27
N VAL A 9 -1.99 5.20 -10.19
CA VAL A 9 -3.00 5.20 -11.27
C VAL A 9 -2.46 5.94 -12.49
N CYS A 10 -1.85 7.12 -12.29
CA CYS A 10 -1.24 7.89 -13.39
C CYS A 10 -0.12 7.10 -14.06
N ASN A 11 0.74 6.46 -13.25
CA ASN A 11 1.81 5.62 -13.75
C ASN A 11 1.27 4.44 -14.59
N PHE A 12 0.20 3.80 -14.13
CA PHE A 12 -0.44 2.72 -14.87
C PHE A 12 -1.07 3.20 -16.19
N ILE A 13 -1.77 4.34 -16.18
CA ILE A 13 -2.35 4.95 -17.39
C ILE A 13 -1.25 5.24 -18.42
N LEU A 14 -0.10 5.76 -17.99
CA LEU A 14 1.04 6.01 -18.87
C LEU A 14 1.51 4.73 -19.56
N HIS A 15 1.83 3.69 -18.78
CA HIS A 15 2.35 2.43 -19.33
C HIS A 15 1.32 1.73 -20.21
N LYS A 16 0.04 1.77 -19.83
CA LYS A 16 -1.05 1.24 -20.64
C LYS A 16 -1.18 1.97 -21.98
N THR A 17 -1.00 3.28 -21.98
CA THR A 17 -0.99 4.10 -23.21
C THR A 17 0.17 3.71 -24.11
N ILE A 18 1.38 3.60 -23.55
CA ILE A 18 2.58 3.17 -24.28
C ILE A 18 2.38 1.78 -24.91
N GLY A 19 1.93 0.80 -24.12
CA GLY A 19 1.67 -0.55 -24.64
C GLY A 19 0.62 -0.57 -25.74
N THR A 20 -0.47 0.19 -25.59
CA THR A 20 -1.52 0.32 -26.60
C THR A 20 -0.98 0.91 -27.91
N HIS A 21 -0.11 1.93 -27.84
CA HIS A 21 0.54 2.51 -29.02
C HIS A 21 1.44 1.50 -29.72
N LEU A 22 2.31 0.82 -28.97
CA LEU A 22 3.22 -0.17 -29.53
C LEU A 22 2.45 -1.32 -30.19
N ALA A 23 1.41 -1.84 -29.51
CA ALA A 23 0.53 -2.84 -30.08
C ALA A 23 -0.19 -2.38 -31.34
N ALA A 24 -0.64 -1.12 -31.40
CA ALA A 24 -1.28 -0.55 -32.59
C ALA A 24 -0.31 -0.44 -33.77
N ILE A 25 0.91 0.04 -33.54
CA ILE A 25 1.96 0.16 -34.56
C ILE A 25 2.26 -1.21 -35.19
N THR A 26 2.38 -2.27 -34.39
CA THR A 26 2.60 -3.64 -34.92
C THR A 26 1.47 -4.17 -35.80
N LYS A 27 0.29 -3.54 -35.78
CA LYS A 27 -0.88 -3.88 -36.60
C LYS A 27 -1.08 -2.92 -37.78
N GLY A 28 -0.13 -2.01 -38.04
CA GLY A 28 -0.28 -0.96 -39.04
C GLY A 28 -1.36 0.07 -38.70
N LEU A 29 -1.76 0.15 -37.43
CA LEU A 29 -2.72 1.13 -36.94
C LEU A 29 -2.01 2.39 -36.44
N GLY A 30 -2.63 3.55 -36.62
CA GLY A 30 -2.13 4.82 -36.09
C GLY A 30 -2.15 4.90 -34.56
N LEU A 31 -1.56 5.97 -34.02
CA LEU A 31 -1.55 6.25 -32.58
C LEU A 31 -2.98 6.32 -32.02
N ARG A 32 -3.18 5.68 -30.87
CA ARG A 32 -4.47 5.63 -30.18
C ARG A 32 -4.50 6.68 -29.07
N THR A 33 -5.42 7.63 -29.08
CA THR A 33 -5.58 8.52 -27.92
C THR A 33 -6.13 7.74 -26.74
N PHE A 34 -5.39 7.69 -25.63
CA PHE A 34 -5.94 7.23 -24.36
C PHE A 34 -6.48 8.45 -23.62
N PRO A 35 -7.76 8.46 -23.22
CA PRO A 35 -8.35 9.64 -22.62
C PRO A 35 -7.83 9.76 -21.18
N ILE A 36 -6.92 10.69 -20.95
CA ILE A 36 -6.82 11.34 -19.64
C ILE A 36 -7.92 12.39 -19.56
N THR A 37 -8.49 12.60 -18.38
CA THR A 37 -9.39 13.75 -18.17
C THR A 37 -8.58 14.90 -17.60
N PRO A 38 -8.27 15.94 -18.40
CA PRO A 38 -7.54 17.10 -17.91
C PRO A 38 -8.47 17.91 -17.00
N LEU A 39 -8.09 18.06 -15.74
CA LEU A 39 -8.74 18.96 -14.78
C LEU A 39 -7.68 19.90 -14.21
N ASP A 40 -8.09 21.13 -13.88
CA ASP A 40 -7.22 22.06 -13.16
C ASP A 40 -6.97 21.56 -11.75
N ARG A 41 -5.70 21.22 -11.47
CA ARG A 41 -5.27 20.66 -10.18
C ARG A 41 -5.43 21.62 -9.03
N SER A 42 -5.42 22.93 -9.30
CA SER A 42 -5.53 23.96 -8.27
C SER A 42 -6.95 24.08 -7.71
N SER A 43 -7.96 23.66 -8.46
CA SER A 43 -9.38 23.77 -8.12
C SER A 43 -10.12 22.44 -8.12
N VAL A 44 -9.42 21.32 -8.33
CA VAL A 44 -10.04 19.99 -8.48
C VAL A 44 -10.78 19.55 -7.22
N VAL A 45 -10.32 19.98 -6.04
CA VAL A 45 -10.95 19.72 -4.75
C VAL A 45 -10.90 20.96 -3.89
N GLU A 46 -12.05 21.35 -3.37
CA GLU A 46 -12.17 22.40 -2.36
C GLU A 46 -11.96 21.80 -0.97
N GLY A 47 -11.03 22.39 -0.23
CA GLY A 47 -10.70 21.98 1.14
C GLY A 47 -11.70 22.50 2.18
N GLU A 48 -11.95 21.69 3.21
CA GLU A 48 -12.79 22.08 4.34
C GLU A 48 -12.11 23.19 5.18
N GLN A 49 -12.87 24.21 5.58
CA GLN A 49 -12.36 25.35 6.35
C GLN A 49 -12.31 25.03 7.85
N GLY A 50 -11.40 25.67 8.58
CA GLY A 50 -11.30 25.54 10.04
C GLY A 50 -10.73 24.20 10.53
N VAL A 51 -10.18 23.39 9.61
CA VAL A 51 -9.51 22.13 9.93
C VAL A 51 -8.10 22.42 10.44
N VAL A 52 -7.72 21.77 11.54
CA VAL A 52 -6.42 21.95 12.22
C VAL A 52 -5.60 20.65 12.23
N LEU A 53 -4.30 20.70 12.55
CA LEU A 53 -3.43 19.51 12.48
C LEU A 53 -3.81 18.45 13.52
N GLU A 54 -4.35 18.87 14.65
CA GLU A 54 -4.80 18.01 15.75
C GLU A 54 -5.95 17.07 15.32
N ASP A 55 -6.65 17.41 14.24
CA ASP A 55 -7.65 16.55 13.61
C ASP A 55 -7.06 15.33 12.88
N PHE A 56 -5.73 15.34 12.67
CA PHE A 56 -4.98 14.32 11.92
C PHE A 56 -3.89 13.71 12.80
N PRO A 57 -4.24 12.85 13.78
CA PRO A 57 -3.27 12.25 14.69
C PRO A 57 -2.21 11.36 14.01
N ASP A 58 -2.48 10.96 12.76
CA ASP A 58 -1.57 10.18 11.91
C ASP A 58 -0.68 11.04 11.01
N TRP A 59 -0.74 12.36 11.17
CA TRP A 59 0.11 13.32 10.47
C TRP A 59 0.86 14.19 11.47
N LYS A 60 2.06 14.62 11.08
CA LYS A 60 2.88 15.58 11.81
C LYS A 60 3.61 16.49 10.83
N LEU A 61 4.09 17.63 11.32
CA LEU A 61 4.99 18.48 10.55
C LEU A 61 6.33 17.76 10.36
N THR A 62 6.93 17.91 9.18
CA THR A 62 8.32 17.51 8.97
C THR A 62 9.24 18.43 9.77
N GLU A 63 10.20 17.86 10.49
CA GLU A 63 11.22 18.65 11.18
C GLU A 63 12.20 19.21 10.15
N THR A 64 12.51 20.50 10.21
CA THR A 64 13.41 21.16 9.24
C THR A 64 14.85 20.59 9.28
N SER A 65 15.22 19.92 10.35
CA SER A 65 16.49 19.18 10.51
C SER A 65 16.44 17.75 9.96
N SER A 66 15.26 17.19 9.67
CA SER A 66 15.16 15.83 9.13
C SER A 66 15.28 15.86 7.62
N THR A 67 16.30 15.16 7.08
CA THR A 67 16.42 14.89 5.64
C THR A 67 15.34 13.91 5.14
N PHE A 68 14.48 13.43 6.03
CA PHE A 68 13.52 12.35 5.79
C PHE A 68 12.12 12.81 6.17
N LEU A 69 11.14 12.35 5.40
CA LEU A 69 9.73 12.56 5.73
C LEU A 69 9.36 11.73 6.97
N ASN A 70 9.88 10.52 7.16
CA ASN A 70 9.60 9.70 8.35
C ASN A 70 10.91 9.22 8.98
N PRO A 71 11.53 10.00 9.89
CA PRO A 71 12.65 9.49 10.65
C PRO A 71 12.12 8.46 11.64
N THR A 72 12.32 7.18 11.33
CA THR A 72 12.46 6.21 12.41
C THR A 72 13.88 6.35 12.96
N ASP A 73 14.05 6.20 14.27
CA ASP A 73 15.39 6.10 14.84
C ASP A 73 15.96 4.72 14.51
N TYR A 74 17.13 4.72 13.85
CA TYR A 74 17.85 3.51 13.49
C TYR A 74 19.17 3.49 14.24
N GLU A 75 19.53 2.34 14.79
CA GLU A 75 20.94 2.10 15.11
C GLU A 75 21.71 1.82 13.81
N ALA A 76 22.93 2.36 13.68
CA ALA A 76 23.69 2.27 12.42
C ALA A 76 23.97 0.83 11.95
N ALA A 77 23.93 -0.15 12.86
CA ALA A 77 24.05 -1.57 12.56
C ALA A 77 22.78 -2.16 11.93
N GLU A 78 21.59 -1.66 12.28
CA GLU A 78 20.29 -2.14 11.79
C GLU A 78 20.07 -1.78 10.31
N VAL A 79 20.67 -0.69 9.84
CA VAL A 79 20.57 -0.25 8.43
C VAL A 79 21.43 -1.11 7.48
N ARG A 80 22.49 -1.75 7.98
CA ARG A 80 23.49 -2.45 7.14
C ARG A 80 23.05 -3.84 6.66
N SER A 81 21.91 -4.35 7.12
CA SER A 81 21.45 -5.73 6.87
C SER A 81 20.05 -5.84 6.25
N VAL A 82 19.49 -4.73 5.76
CA VAL A 82 18.15 -4.77 5.14
C VAL A 82 18.21 -5.24 3.70
N GLU A 83 17.39 -6.23 3.39
CA GLU A 83 17.18 -6.78 2.06
C GLU A 83 15.69 -6.78 1.69
N HIS A 84 15.35 -7.29 0.51
CA HIS A 84 13.97 -7.45 0.08
C HIS A 84 13.67 -8.92 -0.19
N GLY A 85 12.63 -9.45 0.46
CA GLY A 85 12.06 -10.76 0.18
C GLY A 85 10.87 -10.64 -0.76
N ILE A 86 10.90 -11.39 -1.87
CA ILE A 86 9.79 -11.53 -2.80
C ILE A 86 9.06 -12.83 -2.46
N PHE A 87 7.80 -12.71 -2.04
CA PHE A 87 6.97 -13.84 -1.69
C PHE A 87 5.84 -13.98 -2.70
N SER A 88 5.45 -15.22 -3.01
CA SER A 88 4.35 -15.50 -3.92
C SER A 88 3.30 -16.39 -3.29
N ILE A 89 2.04 -16.16 -3.66
CA ILE A 89 0.88 -16.94 -3.26
C ILE A 89 0.08 -17.30 -4.51
N SER A 90 -0.19 -18.59 -4.71
CA SER A 90 -1.02 -19.05 -5.84
C SER A 90 -2.48 -18.63 -5.66
N ALA A 91 -3.26 -18.60 -6.75
CA ALA A 91 -4.69 -18.27 -6.69
C ALA A 91 -5.47 -19.21 -5.74
N GLU A 92 -5.12 -20.49 -5.74
CA GLU A 92 -5.69 -21.49 -4.84
C GLU A 92 -5.37 -21.19 -3.37
N LYS A 93 -4.07 -20.99 -3.05
CA LYS A 93 -3.63 -20.65 -1.69
C LYS A 93 -4.20 -19.31 -1.22
N LEU A 94 -4.41 -18.36 -2.12
CA LEU A 94 -5.05 -17.08 -1.82
C LEU A 94 -6.52 -17.25 -1.39
N SER A 95 -7.25 -18.14 -2.08
CA SER A 95 -8.61 -18.52 -1.69
C SER A 95 -8.63 -19.19 -0.31
N PHE A 96 -7.68 -20.11 -0.06
CA PHE A 96 -7.55 -20.74 1.25
C PHE A 96 -7.16 -19.77 2.36
N LEU A 97 -6.25 -18.83 2.10
CA LEU A 97 -5.87 -17.78 3.05
C LEU A 97 -7.08 -16.94 3.42
N LYS A 98 -7.88 -16.53 2.42
CA LYS A 98 -9.11 -15.79 2.66
C LYS A 98 -10.06 -16.58 3.55
N ASN A 99 -10.31 -17.85 3.25
CA ASN A 99 -11.20 -18.68 4.06
C ASN A 99 -10.67 -18.91 5.48
N HIS A 100 -9.35 -19.02 5.63
CA HIS A 100 -8.66 -19.17 6.91
C HIS A 100 -8.82 -17.92 7.78
N VAL A 101 -8.47 -16.75 7.24
CA VAL A 101 -8.57 -15.44 7.92
C VAL A 101 -10.01 -15.09 8.28
N LEU A 102 -10.95 -15.42 7.39
CA LEU A 102 -12.36 -15.05 7.56
C LEU A 102 -13.21 -16.14 8.23
N LYS A 103 -12.57 -17.19 8.77
CA LYS A 103 -13.25 -18.28 9.43
C LYS A 103 -14.03 -17.75 10.64
N GLY A 104 -15.35 -17.94 10.63
CA GLY A 104 -16.23 -17.48 11.72
C GLY A 104 -16.67 -16.01 11.62
N ALA A 105 -16.35 -15.31 10.53
CA ALA A 105 -16.87 -13.96 10.30
C ALA A 105 -18.40 -14.00 10.11
N THR A 106 -19.15 -13.35 10.99
CA THR A 106 -20.61 -13.20 10.88
C THR A 106 -20.92 -11.85 10.24
N ASN A 107 -21.68 -11.85 9.14
CA ASN A 107 -22.30 -10.68 8.50
C ASN A 107 -21.40 -9.59 7.87
N THR A 108 -20.07 -9.69 7.86
CA THR A 108 -19.22 -8.72 7.16
C THR A 108 -18.73 -9.27 5.81
N LYS A 109 -19.16 -8.68 4.69
CA LYS A 109 -18.57 -8.95 3.35
C LYS A 109 -17.11 -8.49 3.33
N LEU A 110 -16.18 -9.30 3.81
CA LEU A 110 -14.75 -9.03 3.82
C LEU A 110 -14.11 -9.49 2.49
N SER A 111 -13.27 -8.64 1.92
CA SER A 111 -12.58 -8.86 0.65
C SER A 111 -11.31 -9.69 0.82
N THR A 112 -10.76 -10.16 -0.31
CA THR A 112 -9.45 -10.82 -0.32
C THR A 112 -8.35 -9.85 0.13
N THR A 113 -8.43 -8.58 -0.25
CA THR A 113 -7.47 -7.55 0.17
C THR A 113 -7.46 -7.38 1.68
N GLU A 114 -8.63 -7.28 2.32
CA GLU A 114 -8.72 -7.17 3.78
C GLU A 114 -8.12 -8.39 4.49
N ALA A 115 -8.37 -9.59 3.96
CA ALA A 115 -7.80 -10.82 4.52
C ALA A 115 -6.26 -10.88 4.38
N VAL A 116 -5.72 -10.53 3.21
CA VAL A 116 -4.27 -10.50 2.96
C VAL A 116 -3.60 -9.44 3.83
N CYS A 117 -4.15 -8.23 3.90
CA CYS A 117 -3.60 -7.15 4.74
C CYS A 117 -3.58 -7.55 6.23
N ALA A 118 -4.66 -8.13 6.74
CA ALA A 118 -4.74 -8.60 8.12
C ALA A 118 -3.70 -9.70 8.42
N PHE A 119 -3.58 -10.67 7.52
CA PHE A 119 -2.61 -11.76 7.65
C PHE A 119 -1.17 -11.23 7.66
N LEU A 120 -0.80 -10.41 6.66
CA LEU A 120 0.54 -9.85 6.54
C LEU A 120 0.91 -8.99 7.73
N TRP A 121 -0.01 -8.13 8.17
CA TRP A 121 0.25 -7.24 9.30
C TRP A 121 0.57 -8.00 10.59
N ARG A 122 -0.22 -9.04 10.89
CA ARG A 122 0.05 -9.91 12.04
C ARG A 122 1.41 -10.59 11.93
N HIS A 123 1.68 -11.25 10.80
CA HIS A 123 2.91 -12.03 10.63
C HIS A 123 4.17 -11.16 10.58
N VAL A 124 4.09 -9.95 10.04
CA VAL A 124 5.20 -8.99 10.07
C VAL A 124 5.48 -8.52 11.50
N VAL A 125 4.45 -8.17 12.27
CA VAL A 125 4.65 -7.76 13.68
C VAL A 125 5.23 -8.90 14.53
N LEU A 126 4.75 -10.13 14.32
CA LEU A 126 5.31 -11.34 14.95
C LEU A 126 6.78 -11.54 14.57
N ALA A 127 7.10 -11.51 13.28
CA ALA A 127 8.44 -11.74 12.78
C ALA A 127 9.43 -10.63 13.15
N ARG A 128 8.95 -9.44 13.53
CA ARG A 128 9.80 -8.34 14.00
C ARG A 128 10.02 -8.36 15.51
N GLN A 129 9.36 -9.28 16.24
CA GLN A 129 9.49 -9.45 17.69
C GLN A 129 9.29 -8.14 18.46
N ILE A 130 8.29 -7.36 18.06
CA ILE A 130 8.00 -6.05 18.65
C ILE A 130 7.72 -6.18 20.16
N ASP A 131 8.41 -5.41 20.99
CA ASP A 131 8.12 -5.35 22.43
C ASP A 131 6.81 -4.59 22.67
N HIS A 132 5.76 -5.30 23.10
CA HIS A 132 4.45 -4.71 23.35
C HIS A 132 4.39 -3.81 24.59
N HIS A 133 5.38 -3.85 25.49
CA HIS A 133 5.49 -2.92 26.61
C HIS A 133 6.04 -1.57 26.15
N LYS A 134 7.01 -1.57 25.22
CA LYS A 134 7.54 -0.37 24.58
C LYS A 134 6.55 0.20 23.56
N TYR A 135 5.89 -0.67 22.80
CA TYR A 135 4.97 -0.33 21.73
C TYR A 135 3.61 -0.98 21.97
N PRO A 136 2.67 -0.33 22.69
CA PRO A 136 1.38 -0.93 23.00
C PRO A 136 0.44 -1.06 21.80
N GLU A 137 0.62 -0.21 20.78
CA GLU A 137 -0.18 -0.15 19.55
C GLU A 137 0.70 -0.32 18.31
N ALA A 138 0.18 -1.02 17.30
CA ALA A 138 0.68 -1.00 15.94
C ALA A 138 -0.37 -0.36 15.02
N LYS A 139 0.11 0.35 14.00
CA LYS A 139 -0.69 0.90 12.91
C LYS A 139 -0.38 0.19 11.61
N LEU A 140 -1.43 -0.05 10.82
CA LEU A 140 -1.31 -0.47 9.43
C LEU A 140 -1.85 0.63 8.52
N SER A 141 -0.95 1.25 7.76
CA SER A 141 -1.28 2.20 6.70
C SER A 141 -1.50 1.47 5.38
N ILE A 142 -2.55 1.84 4.64
CA ILE A 142 -2.90 1.26 3.34
C ILE A 142 -3.25 2.38 2.36
N THR A 143 -2.58 2.40 1.21
CA THR A 143 -2.89 3.36 0.14
C THR A 143 -4.26 3.08 -0.46
N VAL A 144 -5.08 4.11 -0.65
CA VAL A 144 -6.43 3.99 -1.22
C VAL A 144 -6.60 5.00 -2.35
N ASP A 145 -7.06 4.55 -3.53
CA ASP A 145 -7.50 5.47 -4.57
C ASP A 145 -8.83 6.12 -4.16
N ALA A 146 -8.79 7.44 -3.97
CA ALA A 146 -9.89 8.23 -3.50
C ALA A 146 -10.71 8.88 -4.62
N ARG A 147 -10.33 8.73 -5.91
CA ARG A 147 -11.03 9.37 -7.04
C ARG A 147 -12.54 9.09 -7.06
N GLU A 148 -12.89 7.81 -7.06
CA GLU A 148 -14.29 7.36 -7.10
C GLU A 148 -15.03 7.57 -5.77
N ARG A 149 -14.32 8.03 -4.73
CA ARG A 149 -14.87 8.32 -3.40
C ARG A 149 -15.20 9.79 -3.20
N MET A 150 -14.79 10.64 -4.14
CA MET A 150 -15.15 12.04 -4.13
C MET A 150 -16.63 12.20 -4.48
N GLU A 151 -17.27 13.19 -3.86
CA GLU A 151 -18.66 13.52 -4.09
C GLU A 151 -18.76 14.99 -4.50
N ASN A 152 -19.72 15.28 -5.40
CA ASN A 152 -20.06 16.62 -5.85
C ASN A 152 -18.85 17.44 -6.37
N PRO A 153 -18.25 17.07 -7.52
CA PRO A 153 -18.49 15.88 -8.34
C PRO A 153 -17.53 14.71 -8.02
N PRO A 154 -17.89 13.46 -8.36
CA PRO A 154 -16.92 12.36 -8.40
C PRO A 154 -15.76 12.66 -9.35
N LEU A 155 -14.55 12.23 -8.98
CA LEU A 155 -13.41 12.38 -9.87
C LEU A 155 -13.33 11.23 -10.87
N PRO A 156 -13.06 11.52 -12.15
CA PRO A 156 -12.85 10.49 -13.16
C PRO A 156 -11.71 9.56 -12.75
N SER A 157 -11.88 8.24 -12.92
CA SER A 157 -10.82 7.25 -12.65
C SER A 157 -9.58 7.42 -13.54
N ASN A 158 -9.70 8.17 -14.64
CA ASN A 158 -8.61 8.57 -15.54
C ASN A 158 -8.09 10.00 -15.29
N TYR A 159 -8.44 10.62 -14.15
CA TYR A 159 -7.86 11.90 -13.74
C TYR A 159 -6.36 11.75 -13.46
N TRP A 160 -5.58 12.63 -14.07
CA TRP A 160 -4.12 12.66 -13.97
C TRP A 160 -3.65 13.60 -12.85
N GLY A 161 -3.49 13.05 -11.65
CA GLY A 161 -3.01 13.73 -10.44
C GLY A 161 -2.86 12.75 -9.26
N ASN A 162 -2.52 13.24 -8.07
CA ASN A 162 -2.43 12.39 -6.88
C ASN A 162 -3.77 12.36 -6.12
N PHE A 163 -4.35 11.18 -5.95
CA PHE A 163 -5.54 10.91 -5.13
C PHE A 163 -5.37 9.63 -4.31
N ALA A 164 -4.14 9.38 -3.85
CA ALA A 164 -3.80 8.25 -3.00
C ALA A 164 -3.78 8.60 -1.50
N GLU A 165 -4.17 9.83 -1.15
CA GLU A 165 -4.12 10.39 0.21
C GLU A 165 -5.49 10.95 0.66
N PRO A 166 -5.82 10.89 1.96
CA PRO A 166 -5.05 10.26 3.04
C PRO A 166 -5.04 8.71 2.95
N ASN A 167 -3.96 8.04 3.37
CA ASN A 167 -4.01 6.57 3.57
C ASN A 167 -5.05 6.17 4.62
N ALA A 168 -5.56 4.96 4.46
CA ALA A 168 -6.33 4.27 5.49
C ALA A 168 -5.40 3.81 6.61
N VAL A 169 -5.76 4.10 7.87
CA VAL A 169 -4.97 3.68 9.05
C VAL A 169 -5.81 2.75 9.93
N ALA A 170 -5.47 1.47 9.94
CA ALA A 170 -6.00 0.48 10.89
C ALA A 170 -5.11 0.41 12.12
N ARG A 171 -5.71 0.12 13.29
CA ARG A 171 -5.01 0.04 14.58
C ARG A 171 -5.33 -1.26 15.30
N ALA A 172 -4.34 -1.78 16.01
CA ALA A 172 -4.45 -2.97 16.85
C ALA A 172 -3.39 -2.92 17.97
N SER A 173 -3.70 -3.55 19.10
CA SER A 173 -2.69 -3.74 20.14
C SER A 173 -1.62 -4.73 19.68
N VAL A 174 -0.35 -4.44 19.96
CA VAL A 174 0.77 -5.36 19.66
C VAL A 174 0.59 -6.68 20.41
N ALA A 175 0.23 -6.63 21.70
CA ALA A 175 -0.07 -7.82 22.49
C ALA A 175 -1.20 -8.66 21.87
N ARG A 176 -2.22 -8.01 21.28
CA ARG A 176 -3.31 -8.72 20.59
C ARG A 176 -2.83 -9.38 19.29
N LEU A 177 -1.98 -8.71 18.50
CA LEU A 177 -1.36 -9.28 17.28
C LEU A 177 -0.49 -10.51 17.61
N GLN A 178 0.17 -10.48 18.77
CA GLN A 178 1.07 -11.53 19.26
C GLN A 178 0.36 -12.72 19.92
N ASN A 179 -0.92 -12.58 20.27
CA ASN A 179 -1.64 -13.63 20.99
C ASN A 179 -2.01 -14.80 20.05
N GLU A 180 -1.33 -15.95 20.21
CA GLU A 180 -1.55 -17.16 19.42
C GLU A 180 -2.73 -18.02 19.91
N GLU A 181 -3.22 -17.81 21.14
CA GLU A 181 -4.18 -18.68 21.83
C GLU A 181 -5.65 -18.46 21.40
N ASP A 182 -5.91 -17.45 20.56
CA ASP A 182 -7.25 -17.01 20.17
C ASP A 182 -7.95 -17.89 19.10
N GLY A 183 -7.29 -18.94 18.61
CA GLY A 183 -7.90 -19.83 17.61
C GLY A 183 -8.32 -19.13 16.31
N GLY A 184 -7.68 -17.99 15.97
CA GLY A 184 -7.88 -17.26 14.73
C GLY A 184 -8.89 -16.10 14.75
N LYS A 185 -9.57 -15.80 15.87
CA LYS A 185 -10.56 -14.67 15.89
C LYS A 185 -9.91 -13.32 15.61
N VAL A 186 -8.65 -13.14 16.01
CA VAL A 186 -7.84 -11.96 15.74
C VAL A 186 -7.79 -11.62 14.25
N TYR A 187 -7.80 -12.62 13.35
CA TYR A 187 -7.80 -12.35 11.91
C TYR A 187 -9.07 -11.63 11.45
N VAL A 188 -10.24 -12.02 11.96
CA VAL A 188 -11.51 -11.35 11.63
C VAL A 188 -11.55 -9.94 12.21
N GLU A 189 -11.05 -9.75 13.43
CA GLU A 189 -10.92 -8.44 14.06
C GLU A 189 -10.03 -7.51 13.23
N LEU A 190 -8.84 -7.98 12.83
CA LEU A 190 -7.89 -7.23 12.01
C LEU A 190 -8.45 -6.92 10.62
N ALA A 191 -9.04 -7.90 9.94
CA ALA A 191 -9.65 -7.70 8.61
C ALA A 191 -10.81 -6.69 8.69
N THR A 192 -11.59 -6.72 9.76
CA THR A 192 -12.64 -5.73 10.02
C THR A 192 -12.07 -4.34 10.31
N SER A 193 -10.98 -4.25 11.07
CA SER A 193 -10.25 -3.00 11.33
C SER A 193 -9.74 -2.39 10.02
N VAL A 194 -9.11 -3.21 9.17
CA VAL A 194 -8.67 -2.82 7.82
C VAL A 194 -9.83 -2.32 6.96
N LYS A 195 -10.95 -3.04 6.93
CA LYS A 195 -12.13 -2.63 6.16
C LYS A 195 -12.66 -1.26 6.62
N ARG A 196 -12.77 -1.04 7.94
CA ARG A 196 -13.22 0.24 8.50
C ARG A 196 -12.25 1.37 8.15
N ALA A 197 -10.95 1.15 8.26
CA ALA A 197 -9.94 2.13 7.88
C ALA A 197 -10.04 2.51 6.40
N ILE A 198 -10.18 1.52 5.50
CA ILE A 198 -10.37 1.76 4.06
C ILE A 198 -11.66 2.53 3.79
N ALA A 199 -12.75 2.23 4.49
CA ALA A 199 -14.02 2.95 4.36
C ALA A 199 -13.96 4.40 4.89
N ALA A 200 -13.10 4.66 5.88
CA ALA A 200 -12.91 6.00 6.44
C ALA A 200 -12.21 6.97 5.48
N VAL A 201 -11.43 6.46 4.51
CA VAL A 201 -10.95 7.26 3.38
C VAL A 201 -12.13 7.53 2.45
N ASN A 202 -12.79 8.67 2.62
CA ASN A 202 -13.97 9.09 1.88
C ASN A 202 -13.85 10.58 1.46
N ASN A 203 -14.87 11.09 0.75
CA ASN A 203 -14.94 12.50 0.32
C ASN A 203 -14.58 13.49 1.45
N LYS A 204 -15.13 13.30 2.65
CA LYS A 204 -14.85 14.17 3.80
C LYS A 204 -13.39 14.10 4.22
N ALA A 205 -12.81 12.91 4.35
CA ALA A 205 -11.42 12.74 4.74
C ALA A 205 -10.45 13.45 3.78
N VAL A 206 -10.68 13.31 2.47
CA VAL A 206 -9.88 13.99 1.43
C VAL A 206 -10.03 15.51 1.53
N ARG A 207 -11.27 16.03 1.62
CA ARG A 207 -11.51 17.48 1.72
C ARG A 207 -10.92 18.10 2.97
N ARG A 208 -10.94 17.38 4.10
CA ARG A 208 -10.24 17.84 5.32
C ARG A 208 -8.73 17.93 5.08
N LEU A 209 -8.11 16.90 4.48
CA LEU A 209 -6.67 16.92 4.19
C LEU A 209 -6.30 18.07 3.23
N VAL A 210 -7.10 18.30 2.19
CA VAL A 210 -6.90 19.47 1.31
C VAL A 210 -7.11 20.78 2.08
N GLY A 211 -8.09 20.82 2.99
CA GLY A 211 -8.36 21.97 3.86
C GLY A 211 -7.16 22.37 4.70
N ILE A 212 -6.50 21.43 5.37
CA ILE A 212 -5.29 21.71 6.13
C ILE A 212 -4.12 22.11 5.22
N LEU A 213 -3.92 21.45 4.09
CA LEU A 213 -2.86 21.79 3.14
C LEU A 213 -3.03 23.20 2.55
N ASN A 214 -4.26 23.64 2.28
CA ASN A 214 -4.57 24.97 1.77
C ASN A 214 -4.30 26.09 2.80
N GLN A 215 -4.39 25.77 4.10
CA GLN A 215 -4.16 26.73 5.18
C GLN A 215 -2.68 26.81 5.60
N MET A 216 -1.87 25.81 5.26
CA MET A 216 -0.45 25.78 5.62
C MET A 216 0.39 26.69 4.72
N PRO A 217 1.47 27.29 5.25
CA PRO A 217 2.48 27.94 4.42
C PRO A 217 3.02 26.95 3.37
N LYS A 218 3.22 27.42 2.13
CA LYS A 218 3.72 26.57 1.02
C LYS A 218 5.11 25.95 1.28
N SER A 219 5.86 26.47 2.24
CA SER A 219 7.15 25.95 2.69
C SER A 219 7.04 24.81 3.71
N THR A 220 5.83 24.51 4.19
CA THR A 220 5.60 23.48 5.19
C THR A 220 5.42 22.11 4.52
N SER A 221 6.05 21.09 5.09
CA SER A 221 5.85 19.70 4.69
C SER A 221 5.14 18.94 5.80
N LEU A 222 4.18 18.11 5.39
CA LEU A 222 3.49 17.16 6.25
C LEU A 222 4.01 15.76 5.97
N THR A 223 4.05 14.97 7.02
CA THR A 223 4.44 13.57 6.95
C THR A 223 3.64 12.73 7.92
N TRP A 224 3.82 11.43 7.82
CA TRP A 224 3.14 10.43 8.62
C TRP A 224 3.66 10.44 10.05
N ASN A 225 2.75 10.42 11.01
CA ASN A 225 3.08 10.18 12.41
C ASN A 225 3.06 8.68 12.69
N VAL A 226 4.07 7.97 12.16
CA VAL A 226 4.20 6.51 12.22
C VAL A 226 5.63 6.10 12.59
N ASP A 227 5.75 4.98 13.29
CA ASP A 227 7.01 4.33 13.65
C ASP A 227 7.10 3.00 12.89
N ARG A 228 7.54 3.05 11.63
CA ARG A 228 7.50 1.92 10.69
C ARG A 228 8.60 0.91 10.96
N TYR A 229 9.75 1.02 10.30
CA TYR A 229 10.90 0.15 10.57
C TYR A 229 12.00 0.92 11.27
N PRO A 230 12.50 0.47 12.45
CA PRO A 230 12.24 -0.80 13.15
C PRO A 230 11.01 -0.89 14.11
N GLY A 231 10.15 0.11 14.24
CA GLY A 231 8.97 0.10 15.14
C GLY A 231 7.77 -0.81 14.80
N PRO A 232 6.60 -0.63 15.43
CA PRO A 232 5.47 -1.54 15.29
C PRO A 232 4.66 -1.37 13.98
N ASP A 233 4.82 -0.24 13.29
CA ASP A 233 3.92 0.15 12.20
C ASP A 233 4.33 -0.48 10.87
N MET A 234 3.34 -0.60 9.98
CA MET A 234 3.50 -1.18 8.65
C MET A 234 2.79 -0.33 7.59
N LEU A 235 3.37 -0.26 6.39
CA LEU A 235 2.72 0.30 5.20
C LEU A 235 2.54 -0.80 4.16
N ILE A 236 1.30 -1.01 3.71
CA ILE A 236 0.98 -1.84 2.54
C ILE A 236 0.57 -0.94 1.37
N VAL A 237 1.32 -1.03 0.28
CA VAL A 237 0.99 -0.40 -1.00
C VAL A 237 0.36 -1.45 -1.92
N CYS A 238 -0.89 -1.22 -2.31
CA CYS A 238 -1.67 -2.14 -3.13
C CYS A 238 -1.56 -1.80 -4.62
N LEU A 239 -0.60 -2.40 -5.33
CA LEU A 239 -0.46 -2.22 -6.79
C LEU A 239 -1.20 -3.29 -7.61
N GLN A 240 -1.77 -4.32 -6.96
CA GLN A 240 -2.39 -5.46 -7.62
C GLN A 240 -3.58 -5.10 -8.51
N ALA A 241 -4.25 -3.97 -8.24
CA ALA A 241 -5.34 -3.46 -9.06
C ALA A 241 -4.84 -2.84 -10.38
N HIS A 242 -3.58 -2.40 -10.44
CA HIS A 242 -2.96 -1.89 -11.65
C HIS A 242 -2.40 -3.07 -12.45
N ARG A 243 -3.16 -3.53 -13.45
CA ARG A 243 -2.87 -4.74 -14.24
C ARG A 243 -1.67 -4.56 -15.20
N TYR A 244 -0.49 -4.18 -14.68
CA TYR A 244 0.72 -3.91 -15.47
C TYR A 244 1.14 -5.10 -16.34
N ASN A 245 1.01 -6.32 -15.81
CA ASN A 245 1.37 -7.54 -16.55
C ASN A 245 0.38 -7.87 -17.67
N ASP A 246 -0.79 -7.25 -17.71
CA ASP A 246 -1.78 -7.43 -18.78
C ASP A 246 -1.69 -6.34 -19.87
N ILE A 247 -0.67 -5.48 -19.81
CA ILE A 247 -0.41 -4.52 -20.88
C ILE A 247 0.27 -5.28 -22.03
N TYR A 248 -0.41 -5.39 -23.18
CA TYR A 248 0.16 -6.00 -24.38
C TYR A 248 0.99 -4.98 -25.16
N PHE A 249 2.25 -5.30 -25.46
CA PHE A 249 3.20 -4.41 -26.13
C PHE A 249 3.39 -4.69 -27.63
N GLY A 250 2.52 -5.49 -28.24
CA GLY A 250 2.60 -5.86 -29.65
C GLY A 250 3.23 -7.23 -29.88
N ARG A 251 3.28 -7.66 -31.15
CA ARG A 251 3.68 -9.03 -31.53
C ARG A 251 5.07 -9.41 -31.01
N ASP A 252 6.01 -8.49 -31.05
CA ASP A 252 7.43 -8.79 -30.79
C ASP A 252 7.77 -8.79 -29.28
N LEU A 253 7.02 -8.04 -28.47
CA LEU A 253 7.25 -7.93 -27.02
C LEU A 253 6.24 -8.73 -26.18
N GLY A 254 5.03 -8.93 -26.67
CA GLY A 254 4.00 -9.69 -25.96
C GLY A 254 3.52 -9.02 -24.66
N TYR A 255 3.23 -9.87 -23.67
CA TYR A 255 2.89 -9.45 -22.30
C TYR A 255 4.13 -9.49 -21.40
N PRO A 256 4.28 -8.57 -20.44
CA PRO A 256 5.34 -8.64 -19.44
C PRO A 256 5.30 -9.96 -18.67
N SER A 257 6.47 -10.59 -18.49
CA SER A 257 6.60 -11.77 -17.64
C SER A 257 6.34 -11.43 -16.17
N ALA A 258 6.78 -10.25 -15.74
CA ALA A 258 6.59 -9.74 -14.39
C ALA A 258 6.81 -8.22 -14.31
N PHE A 259 6.00 -7.57 -13.47
CA PHE A 259 6.19 -6.19 -13.04
C PHE A 259 6.94 -6.21 -11.71
N ARG A 260 7.95 -5.35 -11.60
CA ARG A 260 8.76 -5.18 -10.39
C ARG A 260 8.93 -3.70 -10.12
N VAL A 261 9.01 -3.37 -8.84
CA VAL A 261 9.40 -2.05 -8.37
C VAL A 261 10.64 -2.22 -7.52
N THR A 262 11.54 -1.25 -7.62
CA THR A 262 12.66 -1.17 -6.68
C THR A 262 12.11 -0.76 -5.32
N VAL A 263 12.32 -1.60 -4.31
CA VAL A 263 11.97 -1.30 -2.93
C VAL A 263 13.24 -0.92 -2.19
N GLY A 264 13.38 0.38 -1.93
CA GLY A 264 14.56 0.94 -1.27
C GLY A 264 15.35 1.89 -2.17
N ASP A 265 15.89 2.90 -1.49
CA ASP A 265 16.89 3.88 -1.94
C ASP A 265 16.46 5.03 -2.88
N THR A 266 15.39 5.74 -2.55
CA THR A 266 15.33 7.18 -2.90
C THR A 266 15.89 8.08 -1.80
N GLU A 267 16.10 7.56 -0.57
CA GLU A 267 16.60 8.33 0.58
C GLU A 267 17.68 7.58 1.42
N GLY A 268 18.09 6.36 1.07
CA GLY A 268 19.18 5.66 1.78
C GLY A 268 18.83 4.92 3.08
N LYS A 269 17.55 4.77 3.46
CA LYS A 269 17.13 4.02 4.66
C LYS A 269 15.93 3.08 4.45
N PRO A 270 15.89 1.94 5.16
CA PRO A 270 14.81 0.95 5.07
C PRO A 270 13.55 1.42 5.78
N ASP A 271 12.38 1.20 5.16
CA ASP A 271 11.12 1.82 5.62
C ASP A 271 10.01 0.79 5.92
N GLY A 272 10.37 -0.50 6.00
CA GLY A 272 9.44 -1.58 6.38
C GLY A 272 8.24 -1.72 5.44
N ARG A 273 8.39 -1.36 4.15
CA ARG A 273 7.28 -1.34 3.21
C ARG A 273 6.93 -2.75 2.74
N CYS A 274 5.63 -3.00 2.60
CA CYS A 274 5.09 -4.11 1.85
C CYS A 274 4.43 -3.59 0.58
N ILE A 275 4.75 -4.20 -0.56
CA ILE A 275 4.13 -3.88 -1.85
C ILE A 275 3.48 -5.14 -2.39
N ILE A 276 2.15 -5.11 -2.56
CA ILE A 276 1.40 -6.16 -3.24
C ILE A 276 1.47 -5.89 -4.74
N LEU A 277 2.15 -6.76 -5.47
CA LEU A 277 2.39 -6.61 -6.90
C LEU A 277 1.18 -7.08 -7.74
N PRO A 278 1.07 -6.59 -8.99
CA PRO A 278 0.14 -7.12 -9.98
C PRO A 278 0.32 -8.62 -10.22
N PRO A 279 -0.77 -9.40 -10.32
CA PRO A 279 -0.72 -10.79 -10.76
C PRO A 279 0.05 -10.91 -12.08
N ARG A 280 0.86 -11.97 -12.23
CA ARG A 280 1.53 -12.27 -13.49
C ARG A 280 0.54 -12.82 -14.50
N HIS A 281 0.56 -12.29 -15.72
CA HIS A 281 -0.36 -12.72 -16.79
C HIS A 281 -0.36 -14.23 -17.00
N ALA A 282 0.84 -14.84 -17.02
CA ALA A 282 1.02 -16.27 -17.26
C ALA A 282 0.69 -17.17 -16.04
N GLU A 283 0.61 -16.62 -14.82
CA GLU A 283 0.47 -17.40 -13.57
C GLU A 283 -0.93 -17.22 -12.93
N GLY A 284 -1.89 -16.71 -13.69
CA GLY A 284 -3.28 -16.53 -13.25
C GLY A 284 -3.46 -15.46 -12.18
N HIS A 285 -4.40 -15.68 -11.26
CA HIS A 285 -4.81 -14.69 -10.25
C HIS A 285 -4.06 -14.79 -8.90
N GLY A 286 -2.85 -15.39 -8.90
CA GLY A 286 -1.97 -15.35 -7.74
C GLY A 286 -1.42 -13.94 -7.48
N LEU A 287 -0.82 -13.73 -6.31
CA LEU A 287 -0.17 -12.47 -5.94
C LEU A 287 1.32 -12.68 -5.69
N GLU A 288 2.09 -11.63 -5.92
CA GLU A 288 3.47 -11.51 -5.43
C GLU A 288 3.54 -10.31 -4.48
N LEU A 289 4.40 -10.39 -3.47
CA LEU A 289 4.62 -9.37 -2.48
C LEU A 289 6.12 -9.04 -2.44
N ILE A 290 6.47 -7.78 -2.24
CA ILE A 290 7.83 -7.40 -1.84
C ILE A 290 7.78 -6.91 -0.39
N LEU A 291 8.63 -7.48 0.47
CA LEU A 291 8.81 -7.10 1.87
C LEU A 291 10.25 -6.64 2.08
N GLN A 292 10.46 -5.46 2.66
CA GLN A 292 11.80 -4.92 2.95
C GLN A 292 12.08 -4.92 4.46
N TYR A 293 12.96 -5.82 4.92
CA TYR A 293 13.34 -5.99 6.32
C TYR A 293 14.76 -6.58 6.45
N ASP A 294 15.30 -6.62 7.66
CA ASP A 294 16.53 -7.38 7.94
C ASP A 294 16.37 -8.87 7.65
N SER A 295 17.48 -9.55 7.31
CA SER A 295 17.49 -10.98 6.98
C SER A 295 16.86 -11.84 8.07
N CYS A 296 17.08 -11.53 9.36
CA CYS A 296 16.49 -12.30 10.46
C CYS A 296 14.96 -12.19 10.48
N THR A 297 14.40 -11.01 10.22
CA THR A 297 12.94 -10.83 10.09
C THR A 297 12.38 -11.62 8.92
N LEU A 298 13.06 -11.63 7.76
CA LEU A 298 12.62 -12.40 6.59
C LEU A 298 12.72 -13.92 6.82
N GLU A 299 13.80 -14.39 7.45
CA GLU A 299 13.97 -15.79 7.85
C GLU A 299 12.90 -16.25 8.84
N ARG A 300 12.52 -15.39 9.80
CA ARG A 300 11.42 -15.68 10.75
C ARG A 300 10.07 -15.74 10.06
N LEU A 301 9.81 -14.88 9.07
CA LEU A 301 8.60 -14.99 8.23
C LEU A 301 8.57 -16.30 7.45
N GLU A 302 9.68 -16.65 6.80
CA GLU A 302 9.80 -17.86 5.98
C GLU A 302 9.68 -19.14 6.83
N SER A 303 10.26 -19.13 8.02
CA SER A 303 10.22 -20.26 8.95
C SER A 303 8.91 -20.36 9.75
N ASN A 304 8.05 -19.32 9.71
CA ASN A 304 6.76 -19.35 10.39
C ASN A 304 5.83 -20.40 9.72
N PRO A 305 5.34 -21.42 10.45
CA PRO A 305 4.56 -22.52 9.86
C PRO A 305 3.23 -22.09 9.23
N GLU A 306 2.61 -21.04 9.77
CA GLU A 306 1.34 -20.53 9.24
C GLU A 306 1.58 -19.66 8.00
N PHE A 307 2.62 -18.84 8.00
CA PHE A 307 3.00 -18.01 6.85
C PHE A 307 3.42 -18.85 5.64
N SER A 308 4.35 -19.80 5.85
CA SER A 308 4.89 -20.69 4.80
C SER A 308 3.86 -21.64 4.19
N LYS A 309 2.74 -21.88 4.87
CA LYS A 309 1.58 -22.58 4.29
C LYS A 309 1.05 -21.86 3.05
N PHE A 310 1.02 -20.53 3.07
CA PHE A 310 0.42 -19.71 2.03
C PHE A 310 1.45 -19.09 1.08
N PHE A 311 2.57 -18.62 1.61
CA PHE A 311 3.58 -17.86 0.86
C PHE A 311 4.85 -18.67 0.62
N VAL A 312 5.44 -18.51 -0.56
CA VAL A 312 6.72 -19.12 -0.95
C VAL A 312 7.67 -18.01 -1.42
N ARG A 313 8.87 -17.97 -0.85
CA ARG A 313 9.94 -17.03 -1.23
C ARG A 313 10.45 -17.34 -2.65
N ARG A 314 10.77 -16.31 -3.44
CA ARG A 314 11.18 -16.41 -4.85
C ARG A 314 12.63 -16.01 -5.11
N ASN A 315 13.27 -15.27 -4.22
CA ASN A 315 14.62 -14.74 -4.36
C ASN A 315 15.45 -14.94 -3.11
#